data_AF-A0AAP0RV60-F1
#
_entry.id   AF-A0AAP0RV60-F1
#
_cell.length_a   1.000
_cell.length_b   1.000
_cell.length_c   1.000
_cell.angle_alpha   90.00
_cell.angle_beta   90.00
_cell.angle_gamma   90.00
#
_symmetry.space_group_name_H-M   'P 1'
#
loop_
_entity.id
_entity.type
_entity.pdbx_description
1 polymer ?
#
loop_
_entity_poly.entity_id
_entity_poly.type
_entity_poly.pdbx_seq_one_letter_code
_entity_poly.pdbx_strand_id
1 'polypeptide(L)'
;MDRYQRVEKPKPESPISENEIRITTQGLIRNYISYASSLLQEKRVVEIVLKAMGQAISKTVAIAEILKKRIPRLHQDTAISSVSITDVWEPIEEGLVPVEMTRQVSMISITLSTKELNKNSPGYQAPYHVEQPKLQHHYQQQQQQPRQARVPYNAYNEDSYGRGRGRW
;
A
#
# COMPACT_ATOMS: atom_id res chain seq x y z
N MET A 1 -15.11 8.62 33.08
CA MET A 1 -13.65 8.48 32.84
C MET A 1 -13.00 9.86 32.64
N ASP A 2 -13.68 10.94 33.04
CA ASP A 2 -13.32 12.34 32.73
C ASP A 2 -12.27 12.96 33.67
N ARG A 3 -11.55 12.14 34.44
CA ARG A 3 -10.64 12.58 35.51
C ARG A 3 -9.18 12.19 35.30
N TYR A 4 -8.84 11.70 34.12
CA TYR A 4 -7.49 11.26 33.77
C TYR A 4 -7.07 11.85 32.43
N GLN A 5 -5.84 12.35 32.36
CA GLN A 5 -5.23 12.82 31.11
C GLN A 5 -4.16 11.83 30.66
N ARG A 6 -4.18 11.46 29.37
CA ARG A 6 -3.14 10.62 28.79
C ARG A 6 -1.84 11.41 28.71
N VAL A 7 -0.80 10.90 29.35
CA VAL A 7 0.57 11.42 29.27
C VAL A 7 1.40 10.42 28.48
N GLU A 8 1.82 10.81 27.29
CA GLU A 8 2.74 10.00 26.49
C GLU A 8 4.15 10.14 27.08
N LYS A 9 4.63 9.11 27.77
CA LYS A 9 6.05 9.05 28.14
C LYS A 9 6.86 8.88 26.84
N PRO A 10 7.87 9.73 26.57
CA PRO A 10 8.73 9.55 25.41
C PRO A 10 9.42 8.19 25.52
N LYS A 11 9.16 7.30 24.56
CA LYS A 11 9.87 6.03 24.47
C LYS A 11 11.36 6.33 24.28
N PRO A 12 12.27 5.54 24.89
CA PRO A 12 13.68 5.62 24.55
C PRO A 12 13.83 5.35 23.05
N GLU A 13 14.10 6.40 22.28
CA GLU A 13 14.37 6.28 20.86
C GLU A 13 15.72 5.60 20.70
N SER A 14 15.70 4.29 20.45
CA SER A 14 16.89 3.61 19.96
C SER A 14 17.34 4.29 18.67
N PRO A 15 18.64 4.54 18.49
CA PRO A 15 19.16 5.30 17.37
C PRO A 15 18.67 4.69 16.05
N ILE A 16 18.09 5.54 15.20
CA ILE A 16 17.61 5.13 13.88
C ILE A 16 18.84 4.91 13.00
N SER A 17 19.03 3.67 12.55
CA SER A 17 20.08 3.35 11.57
C SER A 17 19.81 4.12 10.27
N GLU A 18 20.87 4.54 9.57
CA GLU A 18 20.74 5.27 8.29
C GLU A 18 19.96 4.50 7.21
N ASN A 19 19.90 3.16 7.33
CA ASN A 19 19.20 2.29 6.39
C ASN A 19 17.76 1.95 6.85
N GLU A 20 17.34 2.46 8.01
CA GLU A 20 16.00 2.25 8.57
C GLU A 20 15.06 3.41 8.20
N ILE A 21 13.93 3.07 7.59
CA ILE A 21 12.88 4.03 7.24
C ILE A 21 11.62 3.69 8.03
N ARG A 22 11.25 4.56 8.97
CA ARG A 22 10.01 4.44 9.76
C ARG A 22 8.85 5.10 9.03
N ILE A 23 7.88 4.30 8.60
CA ILE A 23 6.69 4.77 7.91
C ILE A 23 5.62 5.16 8.92
N THR A 24 5.14 6.40 8.82
CA THR A 24 4.07 6.95 9.66
C THR A 24 2.75 7.09 8.89
N THR A 25 1.64 7.15 9.66
CA THR A 25 0.29 7.32 9.11
C THR A 25 0.11 8.66 8.38
N GLN A 26 0.76 9.73 8.84
CA GLN A 26 0.64 11.07 8.24
C GLN A 26 1.64 11.32 7.10
N GLY A 27 2.79 10.62 7.09
CA GLY A 27 3.82 10.86 6.08
C GLY A 27 3.37 10.49 4.66
N LEU A 28 3.82 11.30 3.69
CA LEU A 28 3.45 11.16 2.28
C LEU A 28 4.25 10.03 1.62
N ILE A 29 3.54 9.15 0.90
CA ILE A 29 4.11 7.99 0.19
C ILE A 29 5.29 8.39 -0.71
N ARG A 30 5.16 9.48 -1.46
CA ARG A 30 6.20 9.96 -2.38
C ARG A 30 7.54 10.22 -1.68
N ASN A 31 7.52 10.76 -0.45
CA ASN A 31 8.73 11.14 0.26
C ASN A 31 9.52 9.88 0.66
N TYR A 32 8.82 8.86 1.15
CA TYR A 32 9.44 7.58 1.50
C TYR A 32 10.03 6.87 0.28
N ILE A 33 9.32 6.89 -0.86
CA ILE A 33 9.83 6.31 -2.09
C ILE A 33 11.08 7.05 -2.55
N SER A 34 11.04 8.39 -2.62
CA SER A 34 12.20 9.17 -3.06
C SER A 34 13.42 8.94 -2.17
N TYR A 35 13.22 8.89 -0.84
CA TYR A 35 14.31 8.64 0.10
C TYR A 35 14.86 7.21 -0.01
N ALA A 36 13.99 6.20 -0.06
CA ALA A 36 14.41 4.81 -0.26
C ALA A 36 15.15 4.60 -1.59
N SER A 37 14.69 5.25 -2.66
CA SER A 37 15.36 5.22 -3.96
C SER A 37 16.75 5.85 -3.90
N SER A 38 16.93 7.00 -3.24
CA SER A 38 18.25 7.62 -3.13
C SER A 38 19.22 6.76 -2.31
N LEU A 39 18.75 6.09 -1.25
CA LEU A 39 19.57 5.14 -0.49
C LEU A 39 20.06 3.96 -1.37
N LEU A 40 19.16 3.35 -2.14
CA LEU A 40 19.49 2.17 -2.96
C LEU A 40 20.27 2.51 -4.24
N GLN A 41 20.00 3.66 -4.88
CA GLN A 41 20.56 4.00 -6.20
C GLN A 41 21.75 4.96 -6.13
N GLU A 42 21.63 6.03 -5.34
CA GLU A 42 22.67 7.07 -5.24
C GLU A 42 23.74 6.66 -4.23
N LYS A 43 23.33 6.36 -2.99
CA LYS A 43 24.24 5.92 -1.94
C LYS A 43 24.66 4.45 -2.08
N ARG A 44 23.99 3.69 -2.95
CA ARG A 44 24.25 2.26 -3.22
C ARG A 44 24.32 1.41 -1.96
N VAL A 45 23.47 1.71 -0.98
CA VAL A 45 23.32 0.86 0.19
C VAL A 45 22.81 -0.50 -0.28
N VAL A 46 23.36 -1.56 0.30
CA VAL A 46 23.02 -2.94 -0.07
C VAL A 46 21.56 -3.26 0.25
N GLU A 47 21.09 -2.79 1.41
CA GLU A 47 19.77 -3.10 1.96
C GLU A 47 19.15 -1.90 2.67
N ILE A 48 17.83 -1.84 2.66
CA ILE A 48 17.03 -0.88 3.44
C ILE A 48 15.98 -1.65 4.23
N VAL A 49 15.58 -1.10 5.38
CA VAL A 49 14.57 -1.70 6.26
C VAL A 49 13.41 -0.74 6.44
N LEU A 50 12.23 -1.12 5.94
CA LEU A 50 10.99 -0.37 6.12
C LEU A 50 10.28 -0.88 7.38
N LYS A 51 10.05 -0.01 8.36
CA LYS A 51 9.36 -0.36 9.61
C LYS A 51 8.09 0.44 9.78
N ALA A 52 7.02 -0.21 10.22
CA ALA A 52 5.78 0.47 10.53
C ALA A 52 4.97 -0.25 11.60
N MET A 53 4.11 0.50 12.27
CA MET A 53 3.24 0.01 13.33
C MET A 53 1.77 0.37 13.04
N GLY A 54 0.86 -0.52 13.42
CA GLY A 54 -0.59 -0.29 13.35
C GLY A 54 -1.08 0.19 11.97
N GLN A 55 -1.73 1.34 11.93
CA GLN A 55 -2.39 1.88 10.73
C GLN A 55 -1.44 2.18 9.56
N ALA A 56 -0.13 2.27 9.80
CA ALA A 56 0.86 2.52 8.75
C ALA A 56 1.31 1.23 8.02
N ILE A 57 0.90 0.04 8.48
CA ILE A 57 1.33 -1.25 7.90
C ILE A 57 0.91 -1.38 6.43
N SER A 58 -0.36 -1.11 6.10
CA SER A 58 -0.87 -1.21 4.73
C SER A 58 -0.13 -0.27 3.77
N LYS A 59 0.14 0.95 4.22
CA LYS A 59 0.94 1.93 3.47
C LYS A 59 2.36 1.43 3.20
N THR A 60 2.96 0.75 4.17
CA THR A 60 4.35 0.26 4.08
C THR A 60 4.48 -0.83 3.02
N VAL A 61 3.52 -1.74 2.96
CA VAL A 61 3.44 -2.75 1.90
C VAL A 61 3.33 -2.07 0.53
N ALA A 62 2.46 -1.07 0.38
CA ALA A 62 2.31 -0.35 -0.89
C ALA A 62 3.62 0.36 -1.32
N ILE A 63 4.35 0.96 -0.38
CA ILE A 63 5.66 1.57 -0.65
C ILE A 63 6.67 0.52 -1.12
N ALA A 64 6.75 -0.64 -0.44
CA ALA A 64 7.63 -1.73 -0.82
C ALA A 64 7.33 -2.23 -2.25
N GLU A 65 6.05 -2.40 -2.60
CA GLU A 65 5.65 -2.80 -3.95
C GLU A 65 6.03 -1.77 -5.02
N ILE A 66 5.89 -0.48 -4.74
CA ILE A 66 6.31 0.57 -5.68
C ILE A 66 7.83 0.56 -5.85
N LEU A 67 8.60 0.35 -4.77
CA LEU A 67 10.06 0.28 -4.83
C LEU A 67 10.54 -0.91 -5.67
N LYS A 68 9.97 -2.10 -5.48
CA LYS A 68 10.28 -3.29 -6.29
C LYS A 68 9.96 -3.10 -7.78
N LYS A 69 8.94 -2.32 -8.12
CA LYS A 69 8.60 -1.98 -9.52
C LYS A 69 9.60 -1.00 -10.14
N ARG A 70 10.13 -0.05 -9.35
CA ARG A 70 11.08 0.95 -9.84
C ARG A 70 12.52 0.41 -9.91
N ILE A 71 12.89 -0.45 -8.97
CA ILE A 71 14.24 -1.01 -8.83
C ILE A 71 14.12 -2.52 -8.98
N PRO A 72 14.47 -3.07 -10.16
CA PRO A 72 14.38 -4.50 -10.39
C PRO A 72 15.44 -5.25 -9.57
N ARG A 73 15.22 -6.56 -9.38
CA ARG A 73 16.14 -7.47 -8.68
C ARG A 73 16.31 -7.20 -7.16
N LEU A 74 15.30 -6.61 -6.51
CA LEU A 74 15.27 -6.53 -5.05
C LEU A 74 14.75 -7.82 -4.43
N HIS A 75 15.56 -8.44 -3.57
CA HIS A 75 15.13 -9.47 -2.63
C HIS A 75 14.34 -8.82 -1.51
N GLN A 76 13.34 -9.52 -1.01
CA GLN A 76 12.52 -9.06 0.11
C GLN A 76 12.51 -10.11 1.22
N ASP A 77 12.54 -9.64 2.47
CA ASP A 77 12.21 -10.45 3.65
C ASP A 77 11.28 -9.66 4.55
N THR A 78 10.11 -10.24 4.86
CA THR A 78 9.07 -9.60 5.69
C THR A 78 8.94 -10.29 7.03
N ALA A 79 9.16 -9.55 8.12
CA ALA A 79 8.91 -9.99 9.47
C ALA A 79 7.73 -9.23 10.10
N ILE A 80 6.90 -9.93 10.87
CA ILE A 80 5.79 -9.36 11.63
C ILE A 80 6.08 -9.61 13.12
N SER A 81 5.88 -8.58 13.94
CA SER A 81 6.06 -8.66 15.39
C SER A 81 4.97 -7.86 16.11
N SER A 82 4.93 -7.95 17.42
CA SER A 82 4.05 -7.15 18.28
C SER A 82 4.91 -6.35 19.25
N VAL A 83 4.55 -5.07 19.43
CA VAL A 83 5.22 -4.16 20.36
C VAL A 83 4.21 -3.71 21.42
N SER A 84 4.58 -3.84 22.69
CA SER A 84 3.79 -3.30 23.80
C SER A 84 4.00 -1.79 23.91
N ILE A 85 2.89 -1.04 24.00
CA ILE A 85 2.88 0.40 24.25
C ILE A 85 2.18 0.62 25.58
N THR A 86 2.89 1.20 26.54
CA THR A 86 2.35 1.55 27.85
C THR A 86 1.96 3.02 27.83
N ASP A 87 0.65 3.28 27.83
CA ASP A 87 0.08 4.62 27.94
C ASP A 87 -0.12 4.91 29.44
N VAL A 88 0.45 6.01 29.94
CA VAL A 88 0.32 6.41 31.35
C VAL A 88 -0.75 7.48 31.46
N TRP A 89 -1.63 7.34 32.43
CA TRP A 89 -2.75 8.25 32.69
C TRP A 89 -2.56 8.90 34.05
N GLU A 90 -2.36 10.20 34.04
CA GLU A 90 -2.22 10.99 35.27
C GLU A 90 -3.58 11.51 35.72
N PRO A 91 -3.88 11.44 37.02
CA PRO A 91 -5.13 11.95 37.56
C PRO A 91 -5.15 13.47 37.63
N ILE A 92 -6.32 14.03 37.41
CA ILE A 92 -6.57 15.49 37.44
C ILE A 92 -7.02 15.94 38.85
N GLU A 93 -7.43 15.01 39.72
CA GLU A 93 -7.84 15.28 41.11
C GLU A 93 -6.77 14.83 42.11
N GLU A 94 -6.52 15.66 43.13
CA GLU A 94 -5.60 15.35 44.24
C GLU A 94 -6.11 14.14 45.04
N GLY A 95 -5.28 13.09 45.15
CA GLY A 95 -5.58 11.86 45.89
C GLY A 95 -5.75 10.58 45.05
N LEU A 96 -5.70 10.68 43.72
CA LEU A 96 -5.72 9.52 42.81
C LEU A 96 -4.31 9.07 42.41
N VAL A 97 -4.17 7.81 41.97
CA VAL A 97 -2.89 7.19 41.59
C VAL A 97 -2.80 7.12 40.05
N PRO A 98 -1.61 7.33 39.44
CA PRO A 98 -1.43 7.13 38.00
C PRO A 98 -1.82 5.73 37.55
N VAL A 99 -2.52 5.64 36.42
CA VAL A 99 -2.94 4.37 35.83
C VAL A 99 -2.11 4.08 34.59
N GLU A 100 -1.48 2.92 34.54
CA GLU A 100 -0.75 2.46 33.36
C GLU A 100 -1.61 1.46 32.57
N MET A 101 -1.86 1.76 31.30
CA MET A 101 -2.57 0.86 30.39
C MET A 101 -1.62 0.39 29.31
N THR A 102 -1.38 -0.92 29.24
CA THR A 102 -0.54 -1.51 28.20
C THR A 102 -1.40 -2.07 27.07
N ARG A 103 -1.14 -1.63 25.84
CA ARG A 103 -1.74 -2.18 24.63
C ARG A 103 -0.69 -2.82 23.73
N GLN A 104 -1.07 -3.89 23.03
CA GLN A 104 -0.22 -4.52 22.02
C GLN A 104 -0.52 -3.92 20.65
N VAL A 105 0.53 -3.54 19.92
CA VAL A 105 0.42 -2.97 18.57
C VAL A 105 1.26 -3.82 17.62
N SER A 106 0.64 -4.27 16.53
CA SER A 106 1.34 -4.99 15.48
C SER A 106 2.36 -4.10 14.78
N MET A 107 3.49 -4.71 14.43
CA MET A 107 4.61 -4.10 13.72
C MET A 107 4.98 -4.96 12.52
N ILE A 108 5.29 -4.31 11.40
CA ILE A 108 5.86 -4.95 10.22
C ILE A 108 7.27 -4.39 9.98
N SER A 109 8.17 -5.27 9.55
CA SER A 109 9.50 -4.94 9.08
C SER A 109 9.70 -5.59 7.72
N ILE A 110 9.96 -4.79 6.69
CA ILE A 110 10.24 -5.27 5.34
C ILE A 110 11.67 -4.87 4.98
N THR A 111 12.54 -5.86 4.84
CA THR A 111 13.89 -5.67 4.34
C THR A 111 13.89 -5.80 2.83
N LEU A 112 14.43 -4.80 2.12
CA LEU A 112 14.65 -4.85 0.68
C LEU A 112 16.16 -4.80 0.42
N SER A 113 16.68 -5.79 -0.29
CA SER A 113 18.12 -5.92 -0.54
C SER A 113 18.44 -6.20 -2.00
N THR A 114 19.56 -5.66 -2.46
CA THR A 114 20.14 -5.97 -3.78
C THR A 114 20.92 -7.28 -3.79
N LYS A 115 21.27 -7.80 -2.60
CA LYS A 115 21.90 -9.11 -2.41
C LYS A 115 20.87 -10.15 -1.99
N GLU A 116 21.22 -11.41 -2.18
CA GLU A 116 20.37 -12.51 -1.71
C GLU A 116 20.20 -12.46 -0.18
N LEU A 117 18.94 -12.51 0.25
CA LEU A 117 18.57 -12.68 1.66
C LEU A 117 18.40 -14.17 1.99
N ASN A 118 18.14 -14.48 3.26
CA ASN A 118 17.95 -15.84 3.73
C ASN A 118 16.69 -16.47 3.10
N LYS A 119 16.88 -17.37 2.13
CA LYS A 119 15.80 -18.08 1.43
C LYS A 119 14.98 -19.03 2.31
N ASN A 120 15.50 -19.37 3.49
CA ASN A 120 14.80 -20.21 4.47
C ASN A 120 13.91 -19.39 5.42
N SER A 121 13.93 -18.06 5.35
CA SER A 121 13.02 -17.22 6.11
C SER A 121 11.59 -17.43 5.61
N PRO A 122 10.59 -17.57 6.50
CA PRO A 122 9.18 -17.63 6.09
C PRO A 122 8.71 -16.34 5.42
N GLY A 123 9.40 -15.22 5.66
CA GLY A 123 9.12 -13.92 5.06
C GLY A 123 9.81 -13.66 3.73
N TYR A 124 10.65 -14.58 3.26
CA TYR A 124 11.47 -14.36 2.08
C TYR A 124 10.65 -14.39 0.79
N GLN A 125 10.92 -13.42 -0.07
CA GLN A 125 10.38 -13.35 -1.42
C GLN A 125 11.51 -13.04 -2.41
N ALA A 126 11.60 -13.87 -3.46
CA ALA A 126 12.55 -13.69 -4.53
C ALA A 126 12.23 -12.43 -5.36
N PRO A 127 13.22 -11.82 -6.03
CA PRO A 127 13.00 -10.63 -6.83
C PRO A 127 12.03 -10.85 -7.99
N TYR A 128 11.29 -9.81 -8.34
CA TYR A 128 10.37 -9.87 -9.47
C TYR A 128 11.16 -10.06 -10.78
N HIS A 129 10.88 -11.13 -11.51
CA HIS A 129 11.39 -11.32 -12.86
C HIS A 129 10.70 -10.32 -13.78
N VAL A 130 11.48 -9.42 -14.38
CA VAL A 130 10.98 -8.58 -15.46
C VAL A 130 10.87 -9.47 -16.69
N GLU A 131 9.72 -10.14 -16.87
CA GLU A 131 9.35 -10.59 -18.21
C GLU A 131 9.32 -9.33 -19.09
N GLN A 132 10.13 -9.35 -20.15
CA GLN A 132 10.07 -8.32 -21.19
C GLN A 132 8.60 -8.20 -21.63
N PRO A 133 8.04 -6.98 -21.75
CA PRO A 133 6.68 -6.85 -22.24
C PRO A 133 6.65 -7.52 -23.61
N LYS A 134 5.88 -8.60 -23.75
CA LYS A 134 5.50 -9.10 -25.07
C LYS A 134 4.81 -7.92 -25.75
N LEU A 135 5.50 -7.32 -26.71
CA LEU A 135 4.93 -6.32 -27.61
C LEU A 135 3.59 -6.88 -28.06
N GLN A 136 2.50 -6.29 -27.58
CA GLN A 136 1.20 -6.53 -28.19
C GLN A 136 1.31 -5.94 -29.59
N HIS A 137 1.71 -6.79 -30.54
CA HIS A 137 1.56 -6.55 -31.95
C HIS A 137 0.06 -6.37 -32.19
N HIS A 138 -0.38 -5.12 -32.10
CA HIS A 138 -1.25 -4.46 -33.04
C HIS A 138 -2.06 -5.42 -33.92
N TYR A 139 -3.21 -5.87 -33.43
CA TYR A 139 -4.27 -6.38 -34.30
C TYR A 139 -4.93 -5.20 -35.04
N GLN A 140 -4.17 -4.48 -35.85
CA GLN A 140 -4.71 -3.92 -37.09
C GLN A 140 -4.47 -4.95 -38.17
N GLN A 141 -5.46 -5.79 -38.43
CA GLN A 141 -5.89 -6.12 -39.79
C GLN A 141 -7.06 -7.09 -39.76
N GLN A 142 -8.02 -6.81 -40.65
CA GLN A 142 -9.17 -7.62 -41.05
C GLN A 142 -10.41 -7.55 -40.17
N GLN A 143 -11.16 -6.45 -40.34
CA GLN A 143 -12.54 -6.54 -40.80
C GLN A 143 -12.87 -5.31 -41.65
N GLN A 144 -12.39 -5.31 -42.90
CA GLN A 144 -13.02 -4.56 -43.98
C GLN A 144 -14.07 -5.47 -44.60
N GLN A 145 -15.36 -5.14 -44.46
CA GLN A 145 -16.39 -5.51 -45.43
C GLN A 145 -17.45 -4.40 -45.56
N PRO A 146 -18.07 -4.27 -46.75
CA PRO A 146 -18.20 -2.98 -47.41
C PRO A 146 -19.56 -2.29 -47.17
N ARG A 147 -19.54 -0.96 -47.34
CA ARG A 147 -20.72 -0.13 -47.57
C ARG A 147 -21.49 -0.64 -48.80
N GLN A 148 -22.77 -0.97 -48.62
CA GLN A 148 -23.77 -0.74 -49.65
C GLN A 148 -24.92 0.07 -49.06
N ALA A 149 -25.19 1.20 -49.70
CA ALA A 149 -26.26 2.12 -49.38
C ALA A 149 -27.42 1.91 -50.36
N ARG A 150 -28.66 2.02 -49.87
CA ARG A 150 -29.79 2.85 -50.37
C ARG A 150 -31.15 2.17 -50.10
N VAL A 151 -31.96 2.68 -49.15
CA VAL A 151 -33.16 3.59 -49.23
C VAL A 151 -34.42 2.97 -49.92
N PRO A 152 -35.65 3.47 -49.65
CA PRO A 152 -36.76 2.77 -48.99
C PRO A 152 -37.96 2.55 -49.95
N TYR A 153 -39.15 2.19 -49.42
CA TYR A 153 -40.50 2.74 -49.76
C TYR A 153 -41.62 1.68 -49.75
N ASN A 154 -42.64 1.95 -48.91
CA ASN A 154 -44.09 1.61 -49.01
C ASN A 154 -44.52 0.12 -48.97
N ALA A 155 -45.65 -0.30 -48.41
CA ALA A 155 -46.94 0.38 -48.21
C ALA A 155 -47.90 -0.47 -47.32
N TYR A 156 -48.77 0.21 -46.56
CA TYR A 156 -50.14 -0.13 -46.08
C TYR A 156 -50.45 -1.48 -45.38
N ASN A 157 -50.84 -1.40 -44.09
CA ASN A 157 -52.17 -1.83 -43.57
C ASN A 157 -52.29 -1.43 -42.09
N GLU A 158 -53.12 -0.44 -41.78
CA GLU A 158 -54.49 -0.58 -41.25
C GLU A 158 -54.55 -0.71 -39.73
N ASP A 159 -55.02 0.40 -39.12
CA ASP A 159 -55.93 0.50 -37.99
C ASP A 159 -56.09 -0.72 -37.08
N SER A 160 -55.79 -0.53 -35.78
CA SER A 160 -56.72 -0.95 -34.71
C SER A 160 -56.21 -0.66 -33.29
N TYR A 161 -56.98 0.19 -32.59
CA TYR A 161 -57.21 0.27 -31.14
C TYR A 161 -55.97 0.37 -30.22
N GLY A 162 -55.71 1.48 -29.52
CA GLY A 162 -56.63 2.08 -28.55
C GLY A 162 -56.27 1.64 -27.13
N ARG A 163 -56.03 2.62 -26.24
CA ARG A 163 -55.73 2.48 -24.78
C ARG A 163 -54.33 1.96 -24.45
N GLY A 164 -53.60 2.48 -23.49
CA GLY A 164 -53.89 3.52 -22.52
C GLY A 164 -52.73 3.62 -21.52
N ARG A 165 -52.52 4.86 -21.04
CA ARG A 165 -51.99 5.29 -19.74
C ARG A 165 -50.95 4.42 -19.00
N GLY A 166 -49.86 5.09 -18.62
CA GLY A 166 -49.55 5.24 -17.20
C GLY A 166 -48.19 4.73 -16.75
N ARG A 167 -47.34 5.71 -16.38
CA ARG A 167 -46.33 5.74 -15.32
C ARG A 167 -46.02 4.43 -14.59
N TRP A 168 -44.73 4.15 -14.38
CA TRP A 168 -44.04 4.24 -13.08
C TRP A 168 -42.59 4.65 -13.32
#